data_AF-A0A0D2ULB6-F1
#
_entry.id   AF-A0A0D2ULB6-F1
#
_cell.length_a   1.000
_cell.length_b   1.000
_cell.length_c   1.000
_cell.angle_alpha   90.00
_cell.angle_beta   90.00
_cell.angle_gamma   90.00
#
_symmetry.space_group_name_H-M   'P 1'
#
loop_
_entity.id
_entity.type
_entity.pdbx_description
1 polymer ?
#
loop_
_entity_poly.entity_id
_entity_poly.type
_entity_poly.pdbx_seq_one_letter_code
_entity_poly.pdbx_strand_id
1 'polypeptide(L)'
;MCVDCIRNEVDITDGIAKHGILNWCRNCERYLNHNGQNWLVAELESRELLTLCLKKIRGLGKVRVQDAGFIWTEPHSRRIKVKVVIEKDFNGAIVRHAFVIEFVVQSLQCPQCQRRMANDNWKAIVQVRQRVDHKKTFYFLEQLILKHKAHSFTINIKERPDGLDFYYSSKSDAMKMVDFLNAVAPVTYKTSERLISTDLQSNTSNYKFTYSVDVVPICKNDLVCLPKQLARQLGNIDQLLICYRVGNSVHLIDPRTLQVTEISVHLFNRHPFRALSSQKHLVEYTILEIEPTGVTNGKFAMAEFTAARTRDFGKNDIVFQGRTHLGNVLKTGDTCLGFDIGYLNFNDENANEYPTDRLPDVALIKKTYPERIRSRKNRTWRLQTLNKESEGISKRDEEKAVADFEGFLEDLEEDRELRANINLYRDPNVDLQAAQLAEIERRQYLEQEGEEDPSVGLEELLEDMSINDAGPDAEDAAAELDPAQAALLEQQHQANLAQLQQIAAHFGLPIDHPDVHAHLAAFQQEQLLLYQQQQQQLLLEQQYAQQQQQ
;
A
#
# COMPACT_ATOMS: atom_id res chain seq x y z
N MET A 1 63.96 -41.23 11.79
CA MET A 1 64.03 -39.76 11.90
C MET A 1 63.17 -39.36 13.09
N CYS A 2 63.64 -38.46 13.98
CA CYS A 2 62.87 -38.06 15.17
C CYS A 2 61.68 -37.16 14.77
N VAL A 3 60.62 -37.08 15.59
CA VAL A 3 59.42 -36.27 15.25
C VAL A 3 59.78 -34.78 15.08
N ASP A 4 60.71 -34.27 15.89
CA ASP A 4 61.19 -32.89 15.79
C ASP A 4 62.07 -32.65 14.55
N CYS A 5 62.81 -33.67 14.12
CA CYS A 5 63.60 -33.66 12.90
C CYS A 5 62.68 -33.57 11.67
N ILE A 6 61.58 -34.35 11.65
CA ILE A 6 60.57 -34.35 10.59
C ILE A 6 59.86 -32.99 10.50
N ARG A 7 59.55 -32.35 11.64
CA ARG A 7 58.94 -31.01 11.68
C ARG A 7 59.82 -29.91 11.10
N ASN A 8 61.14 -30.05 11.22
CA ASN A 8 62.10 -29.04 10.75
C ASN A 8 62.54 -29.26 9.29
N GLU A 9 62.62 -30.52 8.84
CA GLU A 9 63.07 -30.85 7.47
C GLU A 9 61.94 -30.91 6.44
N VAL A 10 60.72 -31.26 6.84
CA VAL A 10 59.59 -31.44 5.91
C VAL A 10 58.68 -30.21 5.91
N ASP A 11 58.77 -29.39 4.87
CA ASP A 11 57.81 -28.31 4.64
C ASP A 11 56.51 -28.86 4.02
N ILE A 12 55.46 -28.91 4.83
CA ILE A 12 54.12 -29.38 4.44
C ILE A 12 53.34 -28.28 3.70
N THR A 13 53.82 -27.03 3.75
CA THR A 13 53.22 -25.88 3.08
C THR A 13 53.64 -25.72 1.62
N ASP A 14 54.53 -26.59 1.13
CA ASP A 14 54.99 -26.55 -0.25
C ASP A 14 53.82 -26.79 -1.23
N GLY A 15 53.64 -25.84 -2.16
CA GLY A 15 52.51 -25.78 -3.08
C GLY A 15 51.25 -25.05 -2.59
N ILE A 16 51.26 -24.44 -1.39
CA ILE A 16 50.17 -23.57 -0.90
C ILE A 16 50.56 -22.09 -1.07
N ALA A 17 49.68 -21.30 -1.67
CA ALA A 17 49.90 -19.86 -1.81
C ALA A 17 49.74 -19.14 -0.45
N LYS A 18 50.80 -18.47 0.03
CA LYS A 18 50.81 -17.70 1.28
C LYS A 18 50.27 -16.26 1.12
N HIS A 19 50.04 -15.82 -0.12
CA HIS A 19 49.46 -14.52 -0.44
C HIS A 19 48.22 -14.68 -1.33
N GLY A 20 47.21 -13.85 -1.09
CA GLY A 20 45.98 -13.80 -1.89
C GLY A 20 45.45 -12.38 -2.07
N ILE A 21 44.59 -12.17 -3.06
CA ILE A 21 43.91 -10.88 -3.29
C ILE A 21 42.42 -11.09 -3.02
N LEU A 22 41.77 -10.20 -2.27
CA LEU A 22 40.33 -10.16 -2.07
C LEU A 22 39.76 -8.92 -2.75
N ASN A 23 38.74 -9.08 -3.58
CA ASN A 23 38.09 -7.94 -4.23
C ASN A 23 36.88 -7.55 -3.39
N TRP A 24 36.80 -6.27 -3.01
CA TRP A 24 35.78 -5.70 -2.15
C TRP A 24 35.14 -4.49 -2.81
N CYS A 25 33.81 -4.39 -2.76
CA CYS A 25 33.08 -3.26 -3.33
C CYS A 25 32.80 -2.22 -2.25
N ARG A 26 33.30 -0.99 -2.47
CA ARG A 26 33.14 0.13 -1.52
C ARG A 26 31.69 0.54 -1.28
N ASN A 27 30.81 0.41 -2.28
CA ASN A 27 29.45 0.96 -2.20
C ASN A 27 28.43 -0.04 -1.62
N CYS A 28 28.71 -1.34 -1.67
CA CYS A 28 27.78 -2.35 -1.16
C CYS A 28 28.42 -3.27 -0.12
N GLU A 29 29.69 -3.03 0.23
CA GLU A 29 30.47 -3.77 1.21
C GLU A 29 30.54 -5.30 0.98
N ARG A 30 30.35 -5.71 -0.28
CA ARG A 30 30.37 -7.14 -0.68
C ARG A 30 31.75 -7.55 -1.14
N TYR A 31 32.09 -8.81 -0.87
CA TYR A 31 33.30 -9.45 -1.37
C TYR A 31 32.99 -10.32 -2.60
N LEU A 32 33.89 -10.29 -3.58
CA LEU A 32 33.80 -11.17 -4.75
C LEU A 32 34.20 -12.59 -4.36
N ASN A 33 33.31 -13.54 -4.63
CA ASN A 33 33.54 -14.95 -4.38
C ASN A 33 34.65 -15.50 -5.31
N HIS A 34 35.25 -16.62 -4.93
CA HIS A 34 36.36 -17.27 -5.65
C HIS A 34 36.02 -17.65 -7.11
N ASN A 35 34.74 -17.88 -7.41
CA ASN A 35 34.23 -18.18 -8.75
C ASN A 35 34.05 -16.94 -9.65
N GLY A 36 34.30 -15.72 -9.13
CA GLY A 36 34.31 -14.48 -9.90
C GLY A 36 32.94 -13.98 -10.38
N GLN A 37 31.86 -14.70 -10.07
CA GLN A 37 30.50 -14.37 -10.54
C GLN A 37 29.63 -13.76 -9.44
N ASN A 38 29.76 -14.28 -8.22
CA ASN A 38 28.86 -13.92 -7.12
C ASN A 38 29.54 -12.98 -6.13
N TRP A 39 28.78 -12.00 -5.65
CA TRP A 39 29.19 -11.07 -4.60
C TRP A 39 28.45 -11.42 -3.32
N LEU A 40 29.19 -11.71 -2.24
CA LEU A 40 28.65 -12.09 -0.94
C LEU A 40 28.79 -10.93 0.04
N VAL A 41 27.75 -10.68 0.85
CA VAL A 41 27.86 -9.78 2.00
C VAL A 41 28.61 -10.53 3.08
N ALA A 42 29.73 -10.02 3.57
CA ALA A 42 30.47 -10.65 4.64
C ALA A 42 31.10 -9.57 5.52
N GLU A 43 30.83 -9.63 6.82
CA GLU A 43 31.44 -8.74 7.80
C GLU A 43 32.92 -9.09 8.03
N LEU A 44 33.70 -8.14 8.53
CA LEU A 44 35.07 -8.38 8.96
C LEU A 44 35.09 -9.45 10.06
N GLU A 45 36.07 -10.34 10.00
CA GLU A 45 36.23 -11.47 10.94
C GLU A 45 35.03 -12.45 11.00
N SER A 46 34.13 -12.42 10.02
CA SER A 46 33.00 -13.35 9.93
C SER A 46 33.38 -14.74 9.43
N ARG A 47 32.57 -15.74 9.79
CA ARG A 47 32.68 -17.13 9.29
C ARG A 47 32.57 -17.20 7.76
N GLU A 48 31.76 -16.34 7.16
CA GLU A 48 31.54 -16.31 5.71
C GLU A 48 32.79 -15.80 4.97
N LEU A 49 33.41 -14.75 5.49
CA LEU A 49 34.68 -14.23 4.97
C LEU A 49 35.80 -15.27 5.10
N LEU A 50 35.84 -16.01 6.21
CA LEU A 50 36.80 -17.09 6.42
C LEU A 50 36.62 -18.20 5.37
N THR A 51 35.38 -18.60 5.12
CA THR A 51 35.05 -19.60 4.09
C THR A 51 35.49 -19.14 2.70
N LEU A 52 35.31 -17.86 2.38
CA LEU A 52 35.75 -17.26 1.11
C LEU A 52 37.28 -17.29 1.00
N CYS A 53 37.99 -16.94 2.07
CA CYS A 53 39.45 -16.97 2.13
C CYS A 53 40.01 -18.38 1.92
N LEU A 54 39.48 -19.38 2.62
CA LEU A 54 39.90 -20.79 2.48
C LEU A 54 39.68 -21.33 1.06
N LYS A 55 38.53 -21.02 0.44
CA LYS A 55 38.21 -21.46 -0.93
C LYS A 55 39.07 -20.78 -2.00
N LYS A 56 39.57 -19.58 -1.73
CA LYS A 56 40.37 -18.80 -2.69
C LYS A 56 41.81 -19.29 -2.80
N ILE A 57 42.33 -19.93 -1.74
CA ILE A 57 43.70 -20.42 -1.69
C ILE A 57 43.83 -21.67 -2.57
N ARG A 58 44.77 -21.63 -3.51
CA ARG A 58 45.11 -22.80 -4.34
C ARG A 58 45.90 -23.81 -3.51
N GLY A 59 45.60 -25.10 -3.69
CA GLY A 59 46.34 -26.20 -3.04
C GLY A 59 45.76 -26.65 -1.69
N LEU A 60 44.87 -25.87 -1.07
CA LEU A 60 44.30 -26.21 0.24
C LEU A 60 43.40 -27.45 0.23
N GLY A 61 42.81 -27.79 -0.92
CA GLY A 61 41.99 -29.01 -1.06
C GLY A 61 42.77 -30.33 -1.00
N LYS A 62 44.12 -30.29 -1.07
CA LYS A 62 44.98 -31.48 -0.99
C LYS A 62 45.39 -31.84 0.44
N VAL A 63 45.15 -30.96 1.40
CA VAL A 63 45.61 -31.08 2.79
C VAL A 63 44.40 -30.94 3.72
N ARG A 64 44.38 -31.66 4.84
CA ARG A 64 43.28 -31.56 5.80
C ARG A 64 43.47 -30.30 6.64
N VAL A 65 42.52 -29.38 6.61
CA VAL A 65 42.52 -28.19 7.48
C VAL A 65 41.90 -28.59 8.82
N GLN A 66 42.63 -28.36 9.92
CA GLN A 66 42.14 -28.64 11.26
C GLN A 66 41.48 -27.42 11.90
N ASP A 67 42.14 -26.27 11.78
CA ASP A 67 41.69 -25.02 12.37
C ASP A 67 42.07 -23.84 11.48
N ALA A 68 41.26 -22.80 11.50
CA ALA A 68 41.51 -21.56 10.80
C ALA A 68 40.93 -20.40 11.60
N GLY A 69 41.72 -19.35 11.81
CA GLY A 69 41.31 -18.18 12.57
C GLY A 69 41.91 -16.90 11.98
N PHE A 70 41.21 -15.78 12.18
CA PHE A 70 41.76 -14.48 11.83
C PHE A 70 42.82 -14.06 12.85
N ILE A 71 43.87 -13.41 12.36
CA ILE A 71 44.77 -12.63 13.18
C ILE A 71 44.33 -11.19 13.01
N TRP A 72 44.07 -10.51 14.14
CA TRP A 72 43.69 -9.11 14.13
C TRP A 72 44.71 -8.30 13.33
N THR A 73 44.19 -7.51 12.40
CA THR A 73 44.94 -6.60 11.56
C THR A 73 44.24 -5.26 11.59
N GLU A 74 45.00 -4.17 11.57
CA GLU A 74 44.42 -2.84 11.60
C GLU A 74 43.46 -2.61 10.42
N PRO A 75 42.24 -2.08 10.64
CA PRO A 75 41.22 -1.91 9.59
C PRO A 75 41.68 -1.12 8.35
N HIS A 76 42.55 -0.12 8.54
CA HIS A 76 43.07 0.72 7.46
C HIS A 76 44.15 0.05 6.61
N SER A 77 44.74 -1.05 7.10
CA SER A 77 45.86 -1.72 6.43
C SER A 77 45.45 -2.40 5.11
N ARG A 78 44.15 -2.56 4.85
CA ARG A 78 43.58 -3.31 3.71
C ARG A 78 44.22 -4.69 3.56
N ARG A 79 44.63 -5.30 4.67
CA ARG A 79 45.24 -6.61 4.73
C ARG A 79 44.48 -7.43 5.75
N ILE A 80 44.21 -8.68 5.42
CA ILE A 80 43.56 -9.64 6.30
C ILE A 80 44.53 -10.80 6.46
N LYS A 81 44.89 -11.13 7.69
CA LYS A 81 45.77 -12.26 7.99
C LYS A 81 44.94 -13.41 8.55
N VAL A 82 45.09 -14.59 7.95
CA VAL A 82 44.41 -15.81 8.39
C VAL A 82 45.48 -16.81 8.81
N LYS A 83 45.42 -17.26 10.06
CA LYS A 83 46.21 -18.36 10.56
C LYS A 83 45.48 -19.66 10.21
N VAL A 84 46.15 -20.56 9.48
CA VAL A 84 45.59 -21.86 9.12
C VAL A 84 46.48 -22.96 9.69
N VAL A 85 45.86 -23.92 10.37
CA VAL A 85 46.50 -25.13 10.88
C VAL A 85 46.14 -26.27 9.96
N ILE A 86 47.15 -26.81 9.28
CA ILE A 86 47.02 -27.93 8.35
C ILE A 86 47.60 -29.21 8.94
N GLU A 87 47.02 -30.33 8.52
CA GLU A 87 47.39 -31.67 8.89
C GLU A 87 47.62 -32.50 7.62
N LYS A 88 48.81 -33.11 7.50
CA LYS A 88 49.17 -33.98 6.38
C LYS A 88 49.82 -35.24 6.92
N ASP A 89 49.47 -36.36 6.31
CA ASP A 89 50.08 -37.65 6.62
C ASP A 89 51.38 -37.78 5.82
N PHE A 90 52.48 -38.01 6.53
CA PHE A 90 53.80 -38.23 5.95
C PHE A 90 54.38 -39.55 6.48
N ASN A 91 54.48 -40.56 5.61
CA ASN A 91 55.04 -41.89 5.94
C ASN A 91 54.44 -42.53 7.22
N GLY A 92 53.13 -42.39 7.42
CA GLY A 92 52.41 -42.95 8.58
C GLY A 92 52.44 -42.09 9.85
N ALA A 93 53.16 -40.96 9.84
CA ALA A 93 53.14 -39.97 10.91
C ALA A 93 52.28 -38.76 10.51
N ILE A 94 51.39 -38.35 11.41
CA ILE A 94 50.53 -37.17 11.22
C ILE A 94 51.31 -35.93 11.68
N VAL A 95 51.58 -35.01 10.76
CA VAL A 95 52.30 -33.77 11.08
C VAL A 95 51.38 -32.58 10.92
N ARG A 96 51.36 -31.73 11.96
CA ARG A 96 50.59 -30.49 12.01
C ARG A 96 51.52 -29.30 11.85
N HIS A 97 51.13 -28.37 11.00
CA HIS A 97 51.87 -27.14 10.77
C HIS A 97 50.90 -25.95 10.74
N ALA A 98 51.27 -24.86 11.41
CA ALA A 98 50.51 -23.62 11.42
C ALA A 98 51.25 -22.55 10.64
N PHE A 99 50.60 -21.93 9.67
CA PHE A 99 51.16 -20.83 8.89
C PHE A 99 50.14 -19.70 8.73
N VAL A 100 50.64 -18.52 8.39
CA VAL A 100 49.82 -17.32 8.20
C VAL A 100 49.73 -17.03 6.72
N ILE A 101 48.52 -16.75 6.27
CA ILE A 101 48.19 -16.35 4.90
C ILE A 101 47.78 -14.88 4.93
N GLU A 102 48.38 -14.10 4.04
CA GLU A 102 48.09 -12.67 3.92
C GLU A 102 47.22 -12.39 2.70
N PHE A 103 46.05 -11.82 2.93
CA PHE A 103 45.13 -11.36 1.88
C PHE A 103 45.19 -9.85 1.74
N VAL A 104 45.47 -9.34 0.54
CA VAL A 104 45.38 -7.90 0.23
C VAL A 104 43.99 -7.61 -0.30
N VAL A 105 43.29 -6.66 0.30
CA VAL A 105 41.95 -6.22 -0.10
C VAL A 105 42.05 -5.13 -1.16
N GLN A 106 41.64 -5.44 -2.38
CA GLN A 106 41.55 -4.50 -3.50
C GLN A 106 40.10 -4.02 -3.66
N SER A 107 39.93 -2.71 -3.84
CA SER A 107 38.63 -2.12 -4.12
C SER A 107 38.26 -2.34 -5.58
N LEU A 108 37.17 -3.07 -5.82
CA LEU A 108 36.59 -3.29 -7.15
C LEU A 108 35.09 -3.00 -7.08
N GLN A 109 34.57 -2.20 -8.02
CA GLN A 109 33.13 -1.95 -8.08
C GLN A 109 32.37 -3.18 -8.57
N CYS A 110 31.29 -3.54 -7.86
CA CYS A 110 30.43 -4.63 -8.31
C CYS A 110 29.55 -4.17 -9.49
N PRO A 111 29.15 -5.08 -10.40
CA PRO A 111 28.31 -4.73 -11.55
C PRO A 111 26.97 -4.08 -11.17
N GLN A 112 26.41 -4.41 -10.00
CA GLN A 112 25.16 -3.80 -9.51
C GLN A 112 25.36 -2.33 -9.10
N CYS A 113 26.45 -2.01 -8.40
CA CYS A 113 26.78 -0.63 -8.03
C CYS A 113 27.19 0.20 -9.25
N GLN A 114 27.92 -0.40 -10.19
CA GLN A 114 28.27 0.25 -11.45
C GLN A 114 27.01 0.64 -12.24
N ARG A 115 26.00 -0.23 -12.30
CA ARG A 115 24.70 0.10 -12.94
C ARG A 115 23.98 1.25 -12.25
N ARG A 116 23.94 1.25 -10.91
CA ARG A 116 23.33 2.35 -10.13
C ARG A 116 24.00 3.69 -10.39
N MET A 117 25.33 3.72 -10.51
CA MET A 117 26.07 4.95 -10.83
C MET A 117 25.92 5.39 -12.29
N ALA A 118 25.56 4.49 -13.19
CA ALA A 118 25.31 4.79 -14.61
C ALA A 118 23.88 5.30 -14.89
N ASN A 119 23.07 5.58 -13.86
CA ASN A 119 21.64 5.92 -13.95
C ASN A 119 20.77 4.88 -14.68
N ASP A 120 21.30 3.68 -14.92
CA ASP A 120 20.63 2.59 -15.61
C ASP A 120 20.03 1.62 -14.58
N ASN A 121 19.09 2.16 -13.82
CA ASN A 121 18.62 1.54 -12.58
C ASN A 121 17.61 0.41 -12.81
N TRP A 122 16.94 0.38 -13.97
CA TRP A 122 15.86 -0.55 -14.26
C TRP A 122 16.07 -1.30 -15.58
N LYS A 123 15.58 -2.55 -15.61
CA LYS A 123 15.63 -3.44 -16.78
C LYS A 123 14.25 -3.68 -17.38
N ALA A 124 13.23 -3.69 -16.54
CA ALA A 124 11.84 -3.84 -16.97
C ALA A 124 10.98 -2.72 -16.39
N ILE A 125 9.99 -2.28 -17.16
CA ILE A 125 8.97 -1.32 -16.73
C ILE A 125 7.58 -1.89 -17.03
N VAL A 126 6.65 -1.72 -16.09
CA VAL A 126 5.23 -2.04 -16.27
C VAL A 126 4.46 -0.72 -16.22
N GLN A 127 3.85 -0.36 -17.35
CA GLN A 127 3.10 0.87 -17.53
C GLN A 127 1.62 0.54 -17.48
N VAL A 128 0.95 0.87 -16.39
CA VAL A 128 -0.49 0.64 -16.25
C VAL A 128 -1.22 1.91 -16.65
N ARG A 129 -2.16 1.81 -17.59
CA ARG A 129 -2.95 2.93 -18.09
C ARG A 129 -4.43 2.59 -18.13
N GLN A 130 -5.26 3.58 -17.84
CA GLN A 130 -6.71 3.49 -17.99
C GLN A 130 -7.24 4.81 -18.53
N ARG A 131 -7.94 4.76 -19.66
CA ARG A 131 -8.47 5.95 -20.33
C ARG A 131 -9.88 6.26 -19.81
N VAL A 132 -9.96 6.85 -18.62
CA VAL A 132 -11.24 7.22 -17.97
C VAL A 132 -11.12 8.59 -17.30
N ASP A 133 -12.24 9.30 -17.16
CA ASP A 133 -12.30 10.64 -16.59
C ASP A 133 -12.03 10.73 -15.08
N HIS A 134 -12.08 9.62 -14.36
CA HIS A 134 -11.85 9.53 -12.92
C HIS A 134 -10.93 8.35 -12.54
N LYS A 135 -10.24 8.46 -11.41
CA LYS A 135 -9.20 7.51 -10.99
C LYS A 135 -9.65 6.47 -9.94
N LYS A 136 -10.95 6.33 -9.67
CA LYS A 136 -11.49 5.42 -8.63
C LYS A 136 -11.03 3.97 -8.73
N THR A 137 -11.01 3.41 -9.94
CA THR A 137 -10.50 2.06 -10.24
C THR A 137 -9.01 1.93 -9.93
N PHE A 138 -8.20 2.98 -10.13
CA PHE A 138 -6.79 3.00 -9.74
C PHE A 138 -6.61 3.01 -8.23
N TYR A 139 -7.44 3.77 -7.48
CA TYR A 139 -7.40 3.74 -6.02
C TYR A 139 -7.75 2.35 -5.48
N PHE A 140 -8.76 1.69 -6.07
CA PHE A 140 -9.08 0.31 -5.73
C PHE A 140 -7.91 -0.65 -6.04
N LEU A 141 -7.31 -0.53 -7.22
CA LEU A 141 -6.18 -1.36 -7.65
C LEU A 141 -4.93 -1.16 -6.78
N GLU A 142 -4.67 0.07 -6.36
CA GLU A 142 -3.59 0.41 -5.42
C GLU A 142 -3.78 -0.28 -4.06
N GLN A 143 -4.98 -0.22 -3.49
CA GLN A 143 -5.27 -0.91 -2.23
C GLN A 143 -5.09 -2.42 -2.35
N LEU A 144 -5.44 -2.99 -3.50
CA LEU A 144 -5.28 -4.42 -3.76
C LEU A 144 -3.79 -4.80 -3.92
N ILE A 145 -2.98 -3.95 -4.55
CA ILE A 145 -1.52 -4.10 -4.60
C ILE A 145 -0.90 -4.06 -3.20
N LEU A 146 -1.36 -3.18 -2.32
CA LEU A 146 -0.91 -3.06 -0.94
C LEU A 146 -1.28 -4.31 -0.13
N LYS A 147 -2.55 -4.74 -0.21
CA LYS A 147 -3.06 -5.94 0.47
C LYS A 147 -2.25 -7.20 0.15
N HIS A 148 -1.89 -7.40 -1.12
CA HIS A 148 -1.10 -8.57 -1.56
C HIS A 148 0.42 -8.34 -1.56
N LYS A 149 0.90 -7.14 -1.17
CA LYS A 149 2.32 -6.74 -1.19
C LYS A 149 3.03 -7.00 -2.53
N ALA A 150 2.30 -6.85 -3.65
CA ALA A 150 2.80 -7.10 -5.00
C ALA A 150 3.88 -6.08 -5.45
N HIS A 151 3.98 -4.93 -4.79
CA HIS A 151 4.94 -3.87 -5.07
C HIS A 151 6.31 -4.07 -4.40
N SER A 152 6.51 -5.15 -3.63
CA SER A 152 7.74 -5.41 -2.85
C SER A 152 9.05 -5.43 -3.66
N PHE A 153 8.99 -5.87 -4.93
CA PHE A 153 10.17 -5.94 -5.82
C PHE A 153 10.33 -4.70 -6.72
N THR A 154 9.51 -3.67 -6.53
CA THR A 154 9.60 -2.42 -7.31
C THR A 154 10.76 -1.57 -6.80
N ILE A 155 11.48 -0.93 -7.73
CA ILE A 155 12.55 0.03 -7.39
C ILE A 155 11.94 1.40 -7.14
N ASN A 156 11.03 1.79 -8.02
CA ASN A 156 10.41 3.10 -8.04
C ASN A 156 9.02 2.97 -8.66
N ILE A 157 8.11 3.83 -8.23
CA ILE A 157 6.74 3.96 -8.73
C ILE A 157 6.58 5.43 -9.12
N LYS A 158 6.36 5.68 -10.41
CA LYS A 158 6.13 7.03 -10.92
C LYS A 158 4.69 7.22 -11.34
N GLU A 159 4.09 8.33 -10.93
CA GLU A 159 2.78 8.72 -11.45
C GLU A 159 2.92 9.34 -12.83
N ARG A 160 2.04 8.95 -13.74
CA ARG A 160 1.93 9.52 -15.09
C ARG A 160 0.46 9.91 -15.33
N PRO A 161 0.18 10.77 -16.33
CA PRO A 161 -1.19 10.97 -16.78
C PRO A 161 -1.83 9.61 -17.09
N ASP A 162 -3.08 9.44 -16.65
CA ASP A 162 -3.89 8.25 -16.87
C ASP A 162 -3.33 6.93 -16.29
N GLY A 163 -2.36 6.97 -15.36
CA GLY A 163 -1.96 5.78 -14.60
C GLY A 163 -0.60 5.84 -13.90
N LEU A 164 0.06 4.68 -13.80
CA LEU A 164 1.25 4.45 -12.97
C LEU A 164 2.32 3.66 -13.74
N ASP A 165 3.59 3.97 -13.48
CA ASP A 165 4.75 3.25 -14.01
C ASP A 165 5.52 2.57 -12.88
N PHE A 166 5.63 1.24 -12.94
CA PHE A 166 6.40 0.43 -12.00
C PHE A 166 7.75 0.02 -12.62
N TYR A 167 8.84 0.34 -11.94
CA TYR A 167 10.19 0.03 -12.40
C TYR A 167 10.76 -1.21 -11.68
N TYR A 168 11.31 -2.14 -12.46
CA TYR A 168 11.86 -3.41 -11.97
C TYR A 168 13.31 -3.64 -12.42
N SER A 169 14.09 -4.29 -11.55
CA SER A 169 15.48 -4.69 -11.83
C SER A 169 15.57 -5.95 -12.71
N SER A 170 14.58 -6.84 -12.59
CA SER A 170 14.49 -8.10 -13.31
C SER A 170 13.23 -8.15 -14.18
N LYS A 171 13.31 -8.89 -15.29
CA LYS A 171 12.16 -9.20 -16.16
C LYS A 171 11.15 -10.12 -15.46
N SER A 172 11.64 -11.06 -14.65
CA SER A 172 10.78 -12.03 -13.96
C SER A 172 9.81 -11.37 -12.99
N ASP A 173 10.26 -10.33 -12.28
CA ASP A 173 9.44 -9.67 -11.26
C ASP A 173 8.39 -8.75 -11.90
N ALA A 174 8.73 -8.13 -13.04
CA ALA A 174 7.75 -7.44 -13.87
C ALA A 174 6.66 -8.40 -14.40
N MET A 175 7.02 -9.61 -14.82
CA MET A 175 6.04 -10.60 -15.29
C MET A 175 5.08 -11.01 -14.18
N LYS A 176 5.58 -11.25 -12.95
CA LYS A 176 4.72 -11.55 -11.79
C LYS A 176 3.70 -10.45 -11.52
N MET A 177 4.09 -9.19 -11.68
CA MET A 177 3.18 -8.05 -11.54
C MET A 177 2.10 -8.05 -12.63
N VAL A 178 2.47 -8.32 -13.88
CA VAL A 178 1.51 -8.43 -14.99
C VAL A 178 0.53 -9.58 -14.76
N ASP A 179 1.01 -10.73 -14.28
CA ASP A 179 0.17 -11.89 -13.94
C ASP A 179 -0.80 -11.56 -12.79
N PHE A 180 -0.34 -10.84 -11.78
CA PHE A 180 -1.18 -10.33 -10.69
C PHE A 180 -2.27 -9.39 -11.22
N LEU A 181 -1.93 -8.43 -12.09
CA LEU A 181 -2.89 -7.51 -12.68
C LEU A 181 -3.95 -8.24 -13.52
N ASN A 182 -3.56 -9.25 -14.31
CA ASN A 182 -4.48 -10.11 -15.06
C ASN A 182 -5.44 -10.91 -14.17
N ALA A 183 -5.03 -11.27 -12.95
CA ALA A 183 -5.90 -12.02 -12.04
C ALA A 183 -6.97 -11.13 -11.39
N VAL A 184 -6.66 -9.84 -11.19
CA VAL A 184 -7.45 -8.91 -10.38
C VAL A 184 -8.38 -8.04 -11.21
N ALA A 185 -7.91 -7.57 -12.36
CA ALA A 185 -8.59 -6.57 -13.18
C ALA A 185 -8.65 -7.00 -14.65
N PRO A 186 -9.61 -6.48 -15.44
CA PRO A 186 -9.73 -6.81 -16.84
C PRO A 186 -8.68 -6.00 -17.60
N VAL A 187 -7.51 -6.61 -17.83
CA VAL A 187 -6.38 -5.93 -18.46
C VAL A 187 -5.96 -6.60 -19.75
N THR A 188 -5.45 -5.78 -20.67
CA THR A 188 -4.73 -6.22 -21.86
C THR A 188 -3.30 -5.76 -21.73
N TYR A 189 -2.34 -6.57 -22.18
CA TYR A 189 -0.95 -6.14 -22.14
C TYR A 189 -0.22 -6.42 -23.45
N LYS A 190 0.75 -5.57 -23.75
CA LYS A 190 1.69 -5.68 -24.87
C LYS A 190 3.11 -5.60 -24.36
N THR A 191 3.99 -6.42 -24.92
CA THR A 191 5.41 -6.44 -24.56
C THR A 191 6.23 -5.83 -25.69
N SER A 192 7.26 -5.07 -25.33
CA SER A 192 8.27 -4.57 -26.25
C SER A 192 9.64 -4.66 -25.61
N GLU A 193 10.67 -4.86 -26.44
CA GLU A 193 12.05 -4.93 -25.99
C GLU A 193 12.92 -3.96 -26.80
N ARG A 194 13.86 -3.31 -26.10
CA ARG A 194 14.83 -2.40 -26.68
C ARG A 194 16.22 -2.93 -26.38
N LEU A 195 16.99 -3.23 -27.42
CA LEU A 195 18.40 -3.58 -27.29
C LEU A 195 19.19 -2.34 -26.83
N ILE A 196 19.97 -2.49 -25.76
CA ILE A 196 20.90 -1.47 -25.28
C ILE A 196 22.30 -1.75 -25.83
N SER A 197 22.77 -2.98 -25.66
CA SER A 197 24.13 -3.36 -26.00
C SER A 197 24.21 -4.85 -26.33
N THR A 198 25.11 -5.20 -27.24
CA THR A 198 25.44 -6.58 -27.58
C THR A 198 26.92 -6.81 -27.32
N ASP A 199 27.25 -7.83 -26.54
CA ASP A 199 28.60 -8.30 -26.36
C ASP A 199 28.85 -9.47 -27.33
N LEU A 200 29.71 -9.24 -28.33
CA LEU A 200 30.06 -10.21 -29.35
C LEU A 200 30.97 -11.33 -28.81
N GLN A 201 31.71 -11.09 -27.72
CA GLN A 201 32.62 -12.10 -27.16
C GLN A 201 31.86 -13.16 -26.37
N SER A 202 30.86 -12.74 -25.60
CA SER A 202 30.00 -13.66 -24.85
C SER A 202 28.72 -14.04 -25.58
N ASN A 203 28.45 -13.44 -26.75
CA ASN A 203 27.18 -13.54 -27.49
C ASN A 203 25.96 -13.25 -26.59
N THR A 204 26.10 -12.28 -25.68
CA THR A 204 25.01 -11.85 -24.79
C THR A 204 24.55 -10.44 -25.15
N SER A 205 23.25 -10.24 -25.08
CA SER A 205 22.59 -8.97 -25.42
C SER A 205 21.83 -8.45 -24.21
N ASN A 206 21.99 -7.16 -23.93
CA ASN A 206 21.29 -6.46 -22.86
C ASN A 206 20.07 -5.75 -23.42
N TYR A 207 18.89 -6.13 -22.94
CA TYR A 207 17.61 -5.55 -23.34
C TYR A 207 16.93 -4.85 -22.18
N LYS A 208 16.24 -3.76 -22.49
CA LYS A 208 15.19 -3.17 -21.66
C LYS A 208 13.83 -3.65 -22.13
N PHE A 209 12.99 -4.08 -21.19
CA PHE A 209 11.66 -4.59 -21.46
C PHE A 209 10.60 -3.58 -21.01
N THR A 210 9.60 -3.35 -21.85
CA THR A 210 8.46 -2.49 -21.53
C THR A 210 7.19 -3.31 -21.68
N TYR A 211 6.40 -3.36 -20.61
CA TYR A 211 5.09 -3.98 -20.54
C TYR A 211 4.04 -2.88 -20.48
N SER A 212 3.32 -2.65 -21.57
CA SER A 212 2.20 -1.71 -21.61
C SER A 212 0.94 -2.45 -21.24
N VAL A 213 0.35 -2.13 -20.09
CA VAL A 213 -0.87 -2.74 -19.55
C VAL A 213 -2.00 -1.71 -19.64
N ASP A 214 -2.97 -1.98 -20.50
CA ASP A 214 -4.16 -1.17 -20.67
C ASP A 214 -5.35 -1.84 -19.95
N VAL A 215 -5.90 -1.15 -18.95
CA VAL A 215 -7.12 -1.54 -18.23
C VAL A 215 -8.34 -1.15 -19.06
N VAL A 216 -9.37 -2.00 -19.09
CA VAL A 216 -10.64 -1.71 -19.78
C VAL A 216 -11.25 -0.39 -19.26
N PRO A 217 -11.64 0.55 -20.16
CA PRO A 217 -12.12 1.88 -19.77
C PRO A 217 -13.62 1.87 -19.39
N ILE A 218 -14.00 0.97 -18.49
CA ILE A 218 -15.35 0.87 -17.92
C ILE A 218 -15.20 0.81 -16.40
N CYS A 219 -15.90 1.69 -15.71
CA CYS A 219 -15.91 1.74 -14.26
C CYS A 219 -17.18 1.14 -13.68
N LYS A 220 -17.15 0.88 -12.37
CA LYS A 220 -18.36 0.58 -11.62
C LYS A 220 -19.33 1.76 -11.72
N ASN A 221 -20.62 1.46 -11.86
CA ASN A 221 -21.75 2.39 -11.96
C ASN A 221 -21.81 3.21 -13.27
N ASP A 222 -21.06 2.83 -14.30
CA ASP A 222 -21.16 3.44 -15.62
C ASP A 222 -22.36 2.89 -16.40
N LEU A 223 -22.97 3.76 -17.21
CA LEU A 223 -23.98 3.38 -18.20
C LEU A 223 -23.30 3.05 -19.51
N VAL A 224 -23.66 1.92 -20.11
CA VAL A 224 -23.00 1.40 -21.29
C VAL A 224 -24.02 0.97 -22.34
N CYS A 225 -23.70 1.22 -23.61
CA CYS A 225 -24.44 0.68 -24.74
C CYS A 225 -23.60 -0.37 -25.45
N LEU A 226 -24.07 -1.62 -25.45
CA LEU A 226 -23.43 -2.71 -26.17
C LEU A 226 -23.73 -2.63 -27.67
N PRO A 227 -22.77 -3.00 -28.52
CA PRO A 227 -23.05 -3.24 -29.93
C PRO A 227 -24.10 -4.36 -30.11
N LYS A 228 -25.03 -4.17 -31.04
CA LYS A 228 -26.13 -5.12 -31.32
C LYS A 228 -25.68 -6.56 -31.59
N GLN A 229 -24.52 -6.74 -32.24
CA GLN A 229 -23.94 -8.07 -32.49
C GLN A 229 -23.54 -8.75 -31.18
N LEU A 230 -22.96 -7.99 -30.25
CA LEU A 230 -22.51 -8.47 -28.96
C LEU A 230 -23.69 -8.84 -28.06
N ALA A 231 -24.70 -7.97 -28.00
CA ALA A 231 -25.92 -8.18 -27.24
C ALA A 231 -26.64 -9.49 -27.64
N ARG A 232 -26.68 -9.79 -28.95
CA ARG A 232 -27.22 -11.05 -29.47
C ARG A 232 -26.42 -12.29 -29.05
N GLN A 233 -25.09 -12.18 -29.04
CA GLN A 233 -24.21 -13.28 -28.62
C GLN A 233 -24.34 -13.56 -27.12
N LEU A 234 -24.57 -12.52 -26.30
CA LEU A 234 -24.70 -12.60 -24.84
C LEU A 234 -26.11 -13.01 -24.38
N GLY A 235 -26.77 -13.90 -25.13
CA GLY A 235 -28.10 -14.40 -24.78
C GLY A 235 -29.23 -13.43 -25.13
N ASN A 236 -29.04 -12.61 -26.17
CA ASN A 236 -30.01 -11.62 -26.63
C ASN A 236 -30.45 -10.65 -25.52
N ILE A 237 -29.48 -10.21 -24.72
CA ILE A 237 -29.66 -9.16 -23.73
C ILE A 237 -29.94 -7.81 -24.42
N ASP A 238 -30.49 -6.86 -23.67
CA ASP A 238 -30.63 -5.50 -24.16
C ASP A 238 -29.28 -4.81 -24.36
N GLN A 239 -29.26 -3.75 -25.18
CA GLN A 239 -28.04 -3.00 -25.47
C GLN A 239 -27.67 -2.03 -24.34
N LEU A 240 -28.66 -1.45 -23.67
CA LEU A 240 -28.43 -0.49 -22.60
C LEU A 240 -28.27 -1.23 -21.26
N LEU A 241 -27.07 -1.17 -20.69
CA LEU A 241 -26.70 -1.90 -19.48
C LEU A 241 -25.95 -1.02 -18.48
N ILE A 242 -25.99 -1.42 -17.22
CA ILE A 242 -25.25 -0.77 -16.13
C ILE A 242 -24.12 -1.70 -15.70
N CYS A 243 -22.92 -1.16 -15.53
CA CYS A 243 -21.80 -1.92 -14.98
C CYS A 243 -21.86 -1.92 -13.45
N TYR A 244 -22.25 -3.04 -12.82
CA TYR A 244 -22.37 -3.10 -11.37
C TYR A 244 -21.11 -3.61 -10.66
N ARG A 245 -20.24 -4.35 -11.37
CA ARG A 245 -18.99 -4.90 -10.81
C ARG A 245 -17.91 -5.05 -11.88
N VAL A 246 -16.70 -4.65 -11.53
CA VAL A 246 -15.49 -4.88 -12.33
C VAL A 246 -14.58 -5.82 -11.54
N GLY A 247 -14.31 -7.01 -12.08
CA GLY A 247 -13.33 -7.98 -11.56
C GLY A 247 -12.30 -8.31 -12.63
N ASN A 248 -11.91 -9.58 -12.76
CA ASN A 248 -11.16 -10.07 -13.94
C ASN A 248 -11.95 -9.86 -15.25
N SER A 249 -13.27 -9.86 -15.15
CA SER A 249 -14.22 -9.57 -16.22
C SER A 249 -15.14 -8.42 -15.81
N VAL A 250 -15.80 -7.83 -16.81
CA VAL A 250 -16.76 -6.74 -16.59
C VAL A 250 -18.15 -7.36 -16.45
N HIS A 251 -18.82 -7.11 -15.34
CA HIS A 251 -20.17 -7.61 -15.09
C HIS A 251 -21.21 -6.49 -15.30
N LEU A 252 -22.13 -6.76 -16.22
CA LEU A 252 -23.20 -5.85 -16.60
C LEU A 252 -24.56 -6.40 -16.18
N ILE A 253 -25.48 -5.49 -15.87
CA ILE A 253 -26.87 -5.81 -15.52
C ILE A 253 -27.83 -4.96 -16.37
N ASP A 254 -28.89 -5.60 -16.86
CA ASP A 254 -30.03 -4.91 -17.44
C ASP A 254 -31.01 -4.51 -16.31
N PRO A 255 -31.25 -3.21 -16.07
CA PRO A 255 -32.18 -2.75 -15.03
C PRO A 255 -33.64 -3.14 -15.30
N ARG A 256 -34.01 -3.43 -16.56
CA ARG A 256 -35.39 -3.75 -16.95
C ARG A 256 -35.72 -5.23 -16.83
N THR A 257 -34.78 -6.10 -17.17
CA THR A 257 -34.98 -7.57 -17.20
C THR A 257 -34.27 -8.30 -16.06
N LEU A 258 -33.38 -7.62 -15.33
CA LEU A 258 -32.52 -8.20 -14.29
C LEU A 258 -31.57 -9.29 -14.80
N GLN A 259 -31.36 -9.36 -16.12
CA GLN A 259 -30.40 -10.26 -16.73
C GLN A 259 -28.98 -9.73 -16.48
N VAL A 260 -28.13 -10.62 -15.99
CA VAL A 260 -26.71 -10.35 -15.72
C VAL A 260 -25.88 -10.99 -16.81
N THR A 261 -24.87 -10.27 -17.30
CA THR A 261 -23.91 -10.77 -18.27
C THR A 261 -22.49 -10.45 -17.86
N GLU A 262 -21.58 -11.35 -18.21
CA GLU A 262 -20.16 -11.20 -17.96
C GLU A 262 -19.42 -11.05 -19.29
N ILE A 263 -18.61 -10.01 -19.39
CA ILE A 263 -17.80 -9.70 -20.56
C ILE A 263 -16.34 -9.95 -20.22
N SER A 264 -15.77 -10.95 -20.87
CA SER A 264 -14.32 -11.21 -20.82
C SER A 264 -13.55 -10.17 -21.63
N VAL A 265 -12.29 -9.94 -21.23
CA VAL A 265 -11.38 -9.00 -21.93
C VAL A 265 -11.21 -9.34 -23.41
N HIS A 266 -11.15 -10.63 -23.75
CA HIS A 266 -11.03 -11.07 -25.14
C HIS A 266 -12.25 -10.70 -25.99
N LEU A 267 -13.44 -10.81 -25.42
CA LEU A 267 -14.69 -10.47 -26.08
C LEU A 267 -14.83 -8.95 -26.22
N PHE A 268 -14.46 -8.19 -25.19
CA PHE A 268 -14.37 -6.73 -25.22
C PHE A 268 -13.44 -6.23 -26.34
N ASN A 269 -12.25 -6.81 -26.49
CA ASN A 269 -11.30 -6.37 -27.52
C ASN A 269 -11.74 -6.63 -28.96
N ARG A 270 -12.61 -7.63 -29.19
CA ARG A 270 -13.19 -7.90 -30.51
C ARG A 270 -14.25 -6.88 -30.89
N HIS A 271 -15.02 -6.44 -29.90
CA HIS A 271 -16.09 -5.46 -30.05
C HIS A 271 -15.93 -4.37 -28.99
N PRO A 272 -14.95 -3.47 -29.13
CA PRO A 272 -14.71 -2.43 -28.13
C PRO A 272 -15.86 -1.45 -28.11
N PHE A 273 -16.29 -1.08 -26.92
CA PHE A 273 -17.30 -0.04 -26.67
C PHE A 273 -16.85 0.84 -25.51
N ARG A 274 -17.45 2.02 -25.40
CA ARG A 274 -17.16 3.00 -24.34
C ARG A 274 -18.36 3.16 -23.41
N ALA A 275 -18.12 3.68 -22.21
CA ALA A 275 -19.19 4.16 -21.37
C ALA A 275 -19.91 5.33 -22.06
N LEU A 276 -21.25 5.33 -22.01
CA LEU A 276 -22.09 6.43 -22.48
C LEU A 276 -21.99 7.62 -21.53
N SER A 277 -21.99 7.34 -20.24
CA SER A 277 -21.96 8.32 -19.18
C SER A 277 -21.24 7.74 -17.96
N SER A 278 -20.35 8.53 -17.39
CA SER A 278 -19.63 8.20 -16.15
C SER A 278 -20.35 8.74 -14.92
N GLN A 279 -19.93 8.27 -13.75
CA GLN A 279 -20.48 8.62 -12.43
C GLN A 279 -20.63 10.15 -12.18
N LYS A 280 -19.87 11.00 -12.88
CA LYS A 280 -19.92 12.48 -12.73
C LYS A 280 -21.25 13.11 -13.18
N HIS A 281 -21.98 12.44 -14.06
CA HIS A 281 -23.27 12.92 -14.57
C HIS A 281 -24.47 12.36 -13.80
N LEU A 282 -24.24 11.73 -12.65
CA LEU A 282 -25.30 11.24 -11.78
C LEU A 282 -26.10 12.40 -11.19
N VAL A 283 -27.42 12.25 -11.20
CA VAL A 283 -28.37 13.21 -10.63
C VAL A 283 -29.13 12.53 -9.50
N GLU A 284 -29.42 13.28 -8.44
CA GLU A 284 -30.18 12.81 -7.29
C GLU A 284 -31.69 12.80 -7.59
N TYR A 285 -32.31 11.67 -7.29
CA TYR A 285 -33.72 11.38 -7.39
C TYR A 285 -34.26 10.95 -6.03
N THR A 286 -35.45 11.44 -5.69
CA THR A 286 -36.20 11.02 -4.50
C THR A 286 -37.25 10.01 -4.92
N ILE A 287 -37.25 8.84 -4.29
CA ILE A 287 -38.21 7.77 -4.54
C ILE A 287 -39.54 8.12 -3.88
N LEU A 288 -40.62 8.15 -4.65
CA LEU A 288 -41.97 8.35 -4.13
C LEU A 288 -42.62 7.00 -3.79
N GLU A 289 -42.52 6.06 -4.72
CA GLU A 289 -43.12 4.74 -4.62
C GLU A 289 -42.21 3.68 -5.22
N ILE A 290 -42.17 2.50 -4.62
CA ILE A 290 -41.45 1.34 -5.13
C ILE A 290 -42.28 0.07 -4.95
N GLU A 291 -42.53 -0.62 -6.05
CA GLU A 291 -43.34 -1.84 -6.11
C GLU A 291 -42.46 -3.02 -6.59
N PRO A 292 -42.11 -3.98 -5.72
CA PRO A 292 -41.32 -5.14 -6.12
C PRO A 292 -42.16 -6.08 -7.01
N THR A 293 -41.63 -6.44 -8.18
CA THR A 293 -42.31 -7.33 -9.15
C THR A 293 -42.23 -8.82 -8.76
N GLY A 294 -41.39 -9.17 -7.79
CA GLY A 294 -41.15 -10.53 -7.30
C GLY A 294 -40.02 -11.29 -8.00
N VAL A 295 -39.47 -10.78 -9.10
CA VAL A 295 -38.30 -11.38 -9.75
C VAL A 295 -37.03 -10.99 -9.00
N THR A 296 -36.26 -11.97 -8.56
CA THR A 296 -35.00 -11.76 -7.82
C THR A 296 -33.85 -12.52 -8.49
N ASN A 297 -32.66 -11.93 -8.44
CA ASN A 297 -31.43 -12.53 -8.95
C ASN A 297 -30.29 -12.24 -7.95
N GLY A 298 -30.10 -13.18 -7.02
CA GLY A 298 -29.13 -13.02 -5.93
C GLY A 298 -29.45 -11.83 -5.05
N LYS A 299 -28.56 -10.82 -5.04
CA LYS A 299 -28.73 -9.58 -4.26
C LYS A 299 -29.70 -8.58 -4.88
N PHE A 300 -29.98 -8.72 -6.18
CA PHE A 300 -30.82 -7.78 -6.91
C PHE A 300 -32.27 -8.25 -6.92
N ALA A 301 -33.19 -7.30 -6.77
CA ALA A 301 -34.62 -7.54 -6.89
C ALA A 301 -35.19 -6.53 -7.88
N MET A 302 -36.00 -6.99 -8.82
CA MET A 302 -36.64 -6.12 -9.79
C MET A 302 -37.84 -5.42 -9.14
N ALA A 303 -37.86 -4.10 -9.22
CA ALA A 303 -38.98 -3.28 -8.78
C ALA A 303 -39.34 -2.23 -9.83
N GLU A 304 -40.61 -1.88 -9.88
CA GLU A 304 -41.11 -0.68 -10.56
C GLU A 304 -41.01 0.49 -9.59
N PHE A 305 -40.49 1.61 -10.07
CA PHE A 305 -40.27 2.80 -9.24
C PHE A 305 -41.00 3.99 -9.84
N THR A 306 -41.47 4.86 -8.95
CA THR A 306 -41.90 6.22 -9.26
C THR A 306 -40.99 7.18 -8.51
N ALA A 307 -40.27 8.04 -9.24
CA ALA A 307 -39.28 8.94 -8.67
C ALA A 307 -39.38 10.36 -9.25
N ALA A 308 -39.00 11.35 -8.44
CA ALA A 308 -38.88 12.74 -8.87
C ALA A 308 -37.44 13.21 -8.69
N ARG A 309 -36.97 14.16 -9.50
CA ARG A 309 -35.65 14.77 -9.28
C ARG A 309 -35.67 15.54 -7.97
N THR A 310 -34.65 15.34 -7.12
CA THR A 310 -34.59 16.01 -5.81
C THR A 310 -34.55 17.54 -5.93
N ARG A 311 -34.01 18.07 -7.04
CA ARG A 311 -33.98 19.52 -7.33
C ARG A 311 -35.34 20.11 -7.70
N ASP A 312 -36.21 19.29 -8.28
CA ASP A 312 -37.54 19.68 -8.75
C ASP A 312 -38.63 19.37 -7.72
N PHE A 313 -38.30 18.57 -6.71
CA PHE A 313 -39.17 18.19 -5.62
C PHE A 313 -39.71 19.43 -4.88
N GLY A 314 -41.04 19.60 -4.89
CA GLY A 314 -41.73 20.75 -4.30
C GLY A 314 -41.85 21.98 -5.20
N LYS A 315 -41.33 21.94 -6.43
CA LYS A 315 -41.50 23.01 -7.43
C LYS A 315 -42.33 22.55 -8.64
N ASN A 316 -42.07 21.34 -9.13
CA ASN A 316 -42.72 20.78 -10.30
C ASN A 316 -43.31 19.39 -9.97
N ASP A 317 -44.39 19.01 -10.65
CA ASP A 317 -45.06 17.71 -10.51
C ASP A 317 -44.57 16.67 -11.55
N ILE A 318 -43.34 16.82 -12.05
CA ILE A 318 -42.77 15.89 -13.03
C ILE A 318 -42.30 14.62 -12.31
N VAL A 319 -42.87 13.49 -12.70
CA VAL A 319 -42.58 12.18 -12.13
C VAL A 319 -42.07 11.25 -13.22
N PHE A 320 -41.04 10.49 -12.90
CA PHE A 320 -40.46 9.48 -13.77
C PHE A 320 -40.84 8.10 -13.26
N GLN A 321 -41.23 7.23 -14.17
CA GLN A 321 -41.58 5.84 -13.89
C GLN A 321 -40.66 4.91 -14.65
N GLY A 322 -40.28 3.80 -14.05
CA GLY A 322 -39.40 2.84 -14.70
C GLY A 322 -39.19 1.58 -13.88
N ARG A 323 -38.28 0.73 -14.37
CA ARG A 323 -37.84 -0.50 -13.68
C ARG A 323 -36.42 -0.35 -13.18
N THR A 324 -36.17 -0.87 -11.99
CA THR A 324 -34.86 -0.85 -11.35
C THR A 324 -34.48 -2.22 -10.81
N HIS A 325 -33.18 -2.45 -10.73
CA HIS A 325 -32.56 -3.63 -10.11
C HIS A 325 -32.36 -3.47 -8.59
N LEU A 326 -32.66 -2.29 -8.05
CA LEU A 326 -32.45 -1.90 -6.65
C LEU A 326 -33.68 -2.13 -5.75
N GLY A 327 -34.60 -3.01 -6.12
CA GLY A 327 -35.86 -3.23 -5.40
C GLY A 327 -35.72 -3.71 -3.96
N ASN A 328 -34.59 -4.33 -3.60
CA ASN A 328 -34.33 -4.78 -2.23
C ASN A 328 -33.69 -3.68 -1.34
N VAL A 329 -33.11 -2.65 -1.97
CA VAL A 329 -32.31 -1.62 -1.28
C VAL A 329 -33.09 -0.32 -1.10
N LEU A 330 -33.90 0.03 -2.09
CA LEU A 330 -34.68 1.27 -2.09
C LEU A 330 -36.01 1.08 -1.36
N LYS A 331 -36.36 2.08 -0.56
CA LYS A 331 -37.64 2.28 0.11
C LYS A 331 -38.24 3.62 -0.34
N THR A 332 -39.51 3.83 -0.03
CA THR A 332 -40.18 5.10 -0.29
C THR A 332 -39.58 6.21 0.60
N GLY A 333 -39.35 7.39 0.01
CA GLY A 333 -38.66 8.50 0.67
C GLY A 333 -37.14 8.50 0.55
N ASP A 334 -36.52 7.42 0.08
CA ASP A 334 -35.08 7.35 -0.12
C ASP A 334 -34.59 8.27 -1.24
N THR A 335 -33.33 8.69 -1.13
CA THR A 335 -32.60 9.33 -2.24
C THR A 335 -31.75 8.32 -3.00
N CYS A 336 -31.68 8.46 -4.32
CA CYS A 336 -30.87 7.62 -5.18
C CYS A 336 -30.23 8.44 -6.29
N LEU A 337 -29.08 7.98 -6.78
CA LEU A 337 -28.42 8.54 -7.94
C LEU A 337 -28.80 7.75 -9.18
N GLY A 338 -29.16 8.48 -10.23
CA GLY A 338 -29.46 7.91 -11.54
C GLY A 338 -28.99 8.78 -12.68
N PHE A 339 -28.96 8.20 -13.88
CA PHE A 339 -28.76 8.94 -15.11
C PHE A 339 -30.10 9.39 -15.68
N ASP A 340 -30.12 10.65 -16.11
CA ASP A 340 -31.22 11.27 -16.82
C ASP A 340 -31.01 11.10 -18.34
N ILE A 341 -31.41 9.94 -18.85
CA ILE A 341 -31.19 9.55 -20.26
C ILE A 341 -31.99 10.44 -21.20
N GLY A 342 -33.17 10.90 -20.78
CA GLY A 342 -34.01 11.80 -21.59
C GLY A 342 -33.39 13.16 -21.88
N TYR A 343 -32.48 13.64 -21.02
CA TYR A 343 -31.79 14.92 -21.20
C TYR A 343 -30.38 14.79 -21.77
N LEU A 344 -29.76 13.60 -21.64
CA LEU A 344 -28.40 13.35 -22.11
C LEU A 344 -28.37 13.16 -23.63
N ASN A 345 -27.60 14.00 -24.32
CA ASN A 345 -27.30 13.80 -25.73
C ASN A 345 -26.04 12.95 -25.89
N PHE A 346 -26.22 11.66 -26.19
CA PHE A 346 -25.11 10.75 -26.43
C PHE A 346 -24.60 10.88 -27.86
N ASN A 347 -23.34 11.30 -28.01
CA ASN A 347 -22.65 11.23 -29.29
C ASN A 347 -22.01 9.86 -29.48
N ASP A 348 -22.79 8.77 -29.50
CA ASP A 348 -22.30 7.39 -29.69
C ASP A 348 -23.08 6.63 -30.77
N GLU A 349 -22.36 5.88 -31.62
CA GLU A 349 -22.96 5.16 -32.76
C GLU A 349 -23.98 4.10 -32.29
N ASN A 350 -23.61 3.32 -31.27
CA ASN A 350 -24.49 2.27 -30.73
C ASN A 350 -25.76 2.85 -30.09
N ALA A 351 -25.63 3.99 -29.41
CA ALA A 351 -26.77 4.69 -28.82
C ALA A 351 -27.70 5.28 -29.89
N ASN A 352 -27.14 5.80 -30.99
CA ASN A 352 -27.92 6.34 -32.11
C ASN A 352 -28.69 5.26 -32.88
N GLU A 353 -28.14 4.04 -32.98
CA GLU A 353 -28.83 2.89 -33.58
C GLU A 353 -29.92 2.28 -32.68
N TYR A 354 -29.92 2.64 -31.40
CA TYR A 354 -30.86 2.09 -30.42
C TYR A 354 -32.27 2.69 -30.61
N PRO A 355 -33.34 1.88 -30.62
CA PRO A 355 -34.69 2.37 -30.84
C PRO A 355 -35.15 3.29 -29.71
N THR A 356 -35.59 4.51 -30.09
CA THR A 356 -36.04 5.56 -29.15
C THR A 356 -37.18 5.09 -28.26
N ASP A 357 -38.11 4.29 -28.78
CA ASP A 357 -39.26 3.76 -28.02
C ASP A 357 -38.88 2.86 -26.84
N ARG A 358 -37.65 2.33 -26.82
CA ARG A 358 -37.16 1.44 -25.77
C ARG A 358 -36.17 2.12 -24.82
N LEU A 359 -35.88 3.40 -25.00
CA LEU A 359 -34.99 4.13 -24.11
C LEU A 359 -35.76 4.44 -22.81
N PRO A 360 -35.25 4.04 -21.64
CA PRO A 360 -35.81 4.53 -20.39
C PRO A 360 -35.45 6.01 -20.21
N ASP A 361 -36.36 6.79 -19.65
CA ASP A 361 -36.09 8.21 -19.35
C ASP A 361 -35.04 8.35 -18.23
N VAL A 362 -35.11 7.46 -17.25
CA VAL A 362 -34.24 7.46 -16.06
C VAL A 362 -33.73 6.05 -15.77
N ALA A 363 -32.43 5.94 -15.50
CA ALA A 363 -31.80 4.71 -15.00
C ALA A 363 -31.22 4.95 -13.61
N LEU A 364 -31.79 4.31 -12.58
CA LEU A 364 -31.29 4.36 -11.21
C LEU A 364 -30.09 3.42 -11.03
N ILE A 365 -29.06 3.88 -10.31
CA ILE A 365 -27.78 3.17 -10.22
C ILE A 365 -27.38 2.83 -8.79
N LYS A 366 -27.36 3.82 -7.90
CA LYS A 366 -27.01 3.59 -6.49
C LYS A 366 -27.91 4.37 -5.57
N LYS A 367 -28.24 3.79 -4.41
CA LYS A 367 -28.87 4.53 -3.30
C LYS A 367 -27.84 5.53 -2.75
N THR A 368 -28.31 6.70 -2.34
CA THR A 368 -27.50 7.67 -1.60
C THR A 368 -28.10 7.91 -0.23
N TYR A 369 -27.24 8.06 0.76
CA TYR A 369 -27.65 8.37 2.12
C TYR A 369 -27.60 9.88 2.38
N PRO A 370 -28.47 10.43 3.24
CA PRO A 370 -28.45 11.86 3.55
C PRO A 370 -27.10 12.31 4.17
N GLU A 371 -26.73 13.58 3.93
CA GLU A 371 -25.44 14.16 4.38
C GLU A 371 -25.21 14.08 5.90
N ARG A 372 -26.29 14.04 6.69
CA ARG A 372 -26.19 13.88 8.16
C ARG A 372 -25.49 12.57 8.55
N ILE A 373 -25.62 11.53 7.71
CA ILE A 373 -24.95 10.24 7.87
C ILE A 373 -23.54 10.29 7.25
N ARG A 374 -23.35 11.02 6.13
CA ARG A 374 -22.03 11.27 5.49
C ARG A 374 -21.22 12.29 6.29
N SER A 375 -20.77 11.96 7.50
CA SER A 375 -19.85 12.82 8.24
C SER A 375 -18.44 12.74 7.63
N ARG A 376 -18.25 13.48 6.53
CA ARG A 376 -16.97 13.63 5.79
C ARG A 376 -15.82 14.09 6.69
N LYS A 377 -16.12 14.68 7.85
CA LYS A 377 -15.15 15.40 8.69
C LYS A 377 -14.47 14.54 9.76
N ASN A 378 -15.04 13.38 10.13
CA ASN A 378 -14.52 12.56 11.24
C ASN A 378 -14.42 11.07 10.86
N ARG A 379 -13.69 10.73 9.79
CA ARG A 379 -13.38 9.32 9.48
C ARG A 379 -12.46 8.76 10.56
N THR A 380 -12.85 7.63 11.14
CA THR A 380 -12.09 6.91 12.18
C THR A 380 -10.96 6.06 11.60
N TRP A 381 -10.87 5.98 10.28
CA TRP A 381 -9.99 5.10 9.52
C TRP A 381 -9.31 5.83 8.37
N ARG A 382 -8.16 5.27 7.97
CA ARG A 382 -7.32 5.75 6.87
C ARG A 382 -6.92 4.60 5.96
N LEU A 383 -6.62 4.92 4.71
CA LEU A 383 -5.99 3.98 3.77
C LEU A 383 -4.49 4.20 3.75
N GLN A 384 -3.73 3.13 3.61
CA GLN A 384 -2.33 3.23 3.23
C GLN A 384 -2.24 3.66 1.76
N THR A 385 -1.24 4.47 1.44
CA THR A 385 -0.95 4.91 0.07
C THR A 385 0.43 4.41 -0.33
N LEU A 386 0.62 4.10 -1.62
CA LEU A 386 1.95 3.77 -2.13
C LEU A 386 2.82 5.04 -2.13
N ASN A 387 4.11 4.87 -1.83
CA ASN A 387 5.10 5.93 -2.02
C ASN A 387 5.33 6.10 -3.52
N LYS A 388 4.77 7.17 -4.09
CA LYS A 388 4.86 7.46 -5.52
C LYS A 388 5.62 8.77 -5.73
N GLU A 389 6.49 8.79 -6.73
CA GLU A 389 7.11 10.02 -7.21
C GLU A 389 6.17 10.67 -8.24
N SER A 390 5.61 11.84 -7.88
CA SER A 390 4.82 12.65 -8.80
C SER A 390 5.73 13.61 -9.58
N GLU A 391 5.64 13.57 -10.91
CA GLU A 391 6.31 14.56 -11.77
C GLU A 391 5.29 15.64 -12.18
N GLY A 392 5.32 16.80 -11.50
CA GLY A 392 4.76 18.08 -11.98
C GLY A 392 3.29 18.06 -12.43
N ILE A 393 2.37 17.69 -11.55
CA ILE A 393 0.92 17.70 -11.83
C ILE A 393 0.39 19.15 -11.75
N SER A 394 -0.58 19.48 -12.60
CA SER A 394 -1.26 20.79 -12.56
C SER A 394 -2.19 20.87 -11.34
N LYS A 395 -2.30 22.03 -10.69
CA LYS A 395 -3.21 22.26 -9.54
C LYS A 395 -4.65 21.79 -9.79
N ARG A 396 -5.15 21.98 -11.01
CA ARG A 396 -6.51 21.54 -11.39
C ARG A 396 -6.67 20.02 -11.37
N ASP A 397 -5.62 19.29 -11.78
CA ASP A 397 -5.63 17.84 -11.80
C ASP A 397 -5.46 17.26 -10.39
N GLU A 398 -4.77 17.97 -9.50
CA GLU A 398 -4.68 17.65 -8.07
C GLU A 398 -6.05 17.81 -7.38
N GLU A 399 -6.74 18.93 -7.57
CA GLU A 399 -8.09 19.14 -7.02
C GLU A 399 -9.07 18.06 -7.50
N LYS A 400 -9.00 17.72 -8.79
CA LYS A 400 -9.80 16.63 -9.38
C LYS A 400 -9.46 15.28 -8.75
N ALA A 401 -8.17 14.99 -8.52
CA ALA A 401 -7.74 13.76 -7.87
C ALA A 401 -8.21 13.68 -6.42
N VAL A 402 -8.18 14.79 -5.67
CA VAL A 402 -8.70 14.85 -4.30
C VAL A 402 -10.20 14.57 -4.27
N ALA A 403 -10.98 15.19 -5.17
CA ALA A 403 -12.41 14.94 -5.27
C ALA A 403 -12.74 13.49 -5.68
N ASP A 404 -12.00 12.94 -6.66
CA ASP A 404 -12.17 11.55 -7.08
C ASP A 404 -11.77 10.56 -5.95
N PHE A 405 -10.77 10.89 -5.13
CA PHE A 405 -10.35 10.10 -3.97
C PHE A 405 -11.37 10.16 -2.84
N GLU A 406 -11.91 11.34 -2.52
CA GLU A 406 -12.98 11.49 -1.54
C GLU A 406 -14.23 10.68 -1.95
N GLY A 407 -14.63 10.76 -3.22
CA GLY A 407 -15.73 9.96 -3.75
C GLY A 407 -15.45 8.46 -3.76
N PHE A 408 -14.19 8.02 -3.78
CA PHE A 408 -13.81 6.62 -3.60
C PHE A 408 -13.96 6.19 -2.13
N LEU A 409 -13.57 7.04 -1.18
CA LEU A 409 -13.74 6.77 0.25
C LEU A 409 -15.23 6.69 0.63
N GLU A 410 -16.08 7.53 0.03
CA GLU A 410 -17.54 7.43 0.19
C GLU A 410 -18.08 6.10 -0.37
N ASP A 411 -17.64 5.69 -1.56
CA ASP A 411 -18.04 4.39 -2.13
C ASP A 411 -17.58 3.22 -1.23
N LEU A 412 -16.44 3.35 -0.54
CA LEU A 412 -16.00 2.35 0.44
C LEU A 412 -16.88 2.30 1.68
N GLU A 413 -17.38 3.42 2.18
CA GLU A 413 -18.35 3.39 3.30
C GLU A 413 -19.60 2.63 2.84
N GLU A 414 -20.20 3.05 1.72
CA GLU A 414 -21.47 2.52 1.22
C GLU A 414 -21.42 1.04 0.79
N ASP A 415 -20.35 0.60 0.13
CA ASP A 415 -20.29 -0.74 -0.49
C ASP A 415 -19.51 -1.78 0.33
N ARG A 416 -20.25 -2.65 1.02
CA ARG A 416 -19.66 -3.78 1.78
C ARG A 416 -18.80 -4.74 0.94
N GLU A 417 -19.15 -4.97 -0.32
CA GLU A 417 -18.37 -5.83 -1.23
C GLU A 417 -17.01 -5.21 -1.61
N LEU A 418 -16.94 -3.89 -1.77
CA LEU A 418 -15.69 -3.19 -2.03
C LEU A 418 -14.81 -3.22 -0.78
N ARG A 419 -15.40 -3.00 0.41
CA ARG A 419 -14.68 -3.07 1.69
C ARG A 419 -14.04 -4.42 1.96
N ALA A 420 -14.74 -5.53 1.72
CA ALA A 420 -14.19 -6.87 1.96
C ALA A 420 -12.85 -7.13 1.23
N ASN A 421 -12.63 -6.44 0.11
CA ASN A 421 -11.43 -6.59 -0.69
C ASN A 421 -10.28 -5.68 -0.24
N ILE A 422 -10.51 -4.71 0.65
CA ILE A 422 -9.54 -3.70 1.06
C ILE A 422 -9.21 -3.84 2.55
N ASN A 423 -7.98 -3.50 2.91
CA ASN A 423 -7.57 -3.42 4.31
C ASN A 423 -7.75 -1.98 4.78
N LEU A 424 -8.58 -1.78 5.80
CA LEU A 424 -8.82 -0.48 6.42
C LEU A 424 -7.96 -0.38 7.67
N TYR A 425 -7.26 0.75 7.84
CA TYR A 425 -6.41 0.98 8.99
C TYR A 425 -7.05 2.01 9.90
N ARG A 426 -6.89 1.84 11.20
CA ARG A 426 -7.34 2.85 12.15
C ARG A 426 -6.50 4.13 12.07
N ASP A 427 -7.15 5.28 12.19
CA ASP A 427 -6.43 6.55 12.32
C ASP A 427 -5.92 6.70 13.77
N PRO A 428 -4.59 6.88 13.99
CA PRO A 428 -4.04 7.06 15.32
C PRO A 428 -4.48 8.35 16.01
N ASN A 429 -4.96 9.35 15.27
CA ASN A 429 -5.35 10.64 15.84
C ASN A 429 -6.79 10.66 16.40
N VAL A 430 -7.53 9.56 16.28
CA VAL A 430 -8.95 9.51 16.66
C VAL A 430 -9.13 8.82 18.01
N ASP A 431 -9.78 9.54 18.93
CA ASP A 431 -10.14 9.05 20.25
C ASP A 431 -11.11 7.88 20.16
N LEU A 432 -10.64 6.74 20.64
CA LEU A 432 -11.25 5.42 20.54
C LEU A 432 -12.62 5.36 21.23
N GLN A 433 -12.71 6.00 22.40
CA GLN A 433 -13.94 6.04 23.21
C GLN A 433 -15.01 6.95 22.58
N ALA A 434 -14.60 8.10 22.03
CA ALA A 434 -15.50 9.02 21.36
C ALA A 434 -16.06 8.41 20.06
N ALA A 435 -15.20 7.73 19.29
CA ALA A 435 -15.61 7.02 18.07
C ALA A 435 -16.63 5.91 18.35
N GLN A 436 -16.39 5.12 19.40
CA GLN A 436 -17.28 4.01 19.77
C GLN A 436 -18.64 4.50 20.30
N LEU A 437 -18.66 5.57 21.10
CA LEU A 437 -19.91 6.22 21.53
C LEU A 437 -20.69 6.76 20.34
N ALA A 438 -20.02 7.44 19.41
CA ALA A 438 -20.66 7.98 18.21
C ALA A 438 -21.22 6.89 17.29
N GLU A 439 -20.55 5.73 17.19
CA GLU A 439 -21.06 4.56 16.45
C GLU A 439 -22.34 4.00 17.09
N ILE A 440 -22.35 3.85 18.42
CA ILE A 440 -23.51 3.34 19.16
C ILE A 440 -24.71 4.28 19.02
N GLU A 441 -24.51 5.58 19.23
CA GLU A 441 -25.58 6.59 19.10
C GLU A 441 -26.16 6.61 17.68
N ARG A 442 -25.32 6.51 16.66
CA ARG A 442 -25.74 6.47 15.26
C ARG A 442 -26.52 5.21 14.92
N ARG A 443 -26.02 4.04 15.32
CA ARG A 443 -26.72 2.77 15.10
C ARG A 443 -28.09 2.76 15.79
N GLN A 444 -28.18 3.27 17.01
CA GLN A 444 -29.46 3.40 17.73
C GLN A 444 -30.46 4.32 17.03
N TYR A 445 -29.98 5.41 16.42
CA TYR A 445 -30.83 6.31 15.64
C TYR A 445 -31.35 5.63 14.36
N LEU A 446 -30.48 4.96 13.61
CA LEU A 446 -30.85 4.30 12.36
C LEU A 446 -31.77 3.09 12.58
N GLU A 447 -31.58 2.35 13.67
CA GLU A 447 -32.50 1.29 14.08
C GLU A 447 -33.91 1.81 14.36
N GLN A 448 -34.05 3.04 14.89
CA GLN A 448 -35.36 3.68 15.11
C GLN A 448 -36.04 4.07 13.78
N GLU A 449 -35.28 4.45 12.76
CA GLU A 449 -35.78 4.77 11.41
C GLU A 449 -35.93 3.52 10.52
N GLY A 450 -35.50 2.34 10.99
CA GLY A 450 -35.50 1.11 10.21
C GLY A 450 -34.53 1.14 9.02
N GLU A 451 -33.47 1.93 9.13
CA GLU A 451 -32.38 2.03 8.15
C GLU A 451 -31.17 1.19 8.60
N GLU A 452 -30.51 0.54 7.65
CA GLU A 452 -29.24 -0.14 7.91
C GLU A 452 -28.10 0.88 7.88
N ASP A 453 -27.19 0.80 8.85
CA ASP A 453 -25.99 1.65 8.90
C ASP A 453 -24.98 1.22 7.83
N PRO A 454 -24.73 2.04 6.80
CA PRO A 454 -23.76 1.70 5.78
C PRO A 454 -22.32 1.93 6.27
N SER A 455 -22.07 2.60 7.40
CA SER A 455 -20.73 3.01 7.80
C SER A 455 -19.79 1.83 8.14
N VAL A 456 -18.49 2.13 8.22
CA VAL A 456 -17.45 1.15 8.59
C VAL A 456 -17.44 0.97 10.10
N GLY A 457 -17.72 -0.24 10.58
CA GLY A 457 -17.64 -0.57 12.00
C GLY A 457 -16.21 -0.66 12.51
N LEU A 458 -15.99 -0.33 13.79
CA LEU A 458 -14.66 -0.41 14.40
C LEU A 458 -14.00 -1.80 14.31
N GLU A 459 -14.80 -2.87 14.30
CA GLU A 459 -14.36 -4.26 14.23
C GLU A 459 -13.64 -4.62 12.92
N GLU A 460 -13.91 -3.88 11.84
CA GLU A 460 -13.31 -4.10 10.52
C GLU A 460 -11.93 -3.44 10.38
N LEU A 461 -11.54 -2.60 11.34
CA LEU A 461 -10.31 -1.82 11.28
C LEU A 461 -9.10 -2.62 11.78
N LEU A 462 -8.05 -2.64 10.97
CA LEU A 462 -6.75 -3.19 11.34
C LEU A 462 -5.94 -2.14 12.09
N GLU A 463 -5.20 -2.60 13.11
CA GLU A 463 -4.14 -1.80 13.71
C GLU A 463 -2.93 -1.80 12.76
N ASP A 464 -2.36 -0.62 12.56
CA ASP A 464 -1.17 -0.44 11.74
C ASP A 464 0.03 -1.02 12.51
N MET A 465 0.32 -2.30 12.27
CA MET A 465 1.50 -2.97 12.81
C MET A 465 2.74 -2.50 12.04
N SER A 466 3.13 -1.24 12.21
CA SER A 466 4.51 -0.84 11.96
C SER A 466 5.36 -1.54 13.02
N ILE A 467 5.80 -2.77 12.73
CA ILE A 467 7.02 -3.28 13.35
C ILE A 467 8.07 -2.23 12.98
N ASN A 468 8.44 -1.43 13.96
CA ASN A 468 9.65 -0.64 13.89
C ASN A 468 10.77 -1.62 13.50
N ASP A 469 11.15 -1.65 12.23
CA ASP A 469 12.50 -2.01 11.77
C ASP A 469 13.50 -0.92 12.23
N ALA A 470 13.20 -0.20 13.31
CA ALA A 470 14.20 0.36 14.18
C ALA A 470 14.64 -0.81 15.08
N GLY A 471 15.93 -1.15 14.97
CA GLY A 471 16.61 -1.84 16.05
C GLY A 471 16.52 -1.04 17.35
N PRO A 472 17.29 -1.39 18.39
CA PRO A 472 17.29 -0.68 19.67
C PRO A 472 17.93 0.71 19.54
N ASP A 473 17.26 1.61 18.82
CA ASP A 473 17.59 3.02 18.63
C ASP A 473 16.42 3.91 19.10
N ALA A 474 15.61 3.40 20.03
CA ALA A 474 14.63 4.17 20.79
C ALA A 474 15.28 5.08 21.87
N GLU A 475 16.57 5.36 21.74
CA GLU A 475 17.29 6.39 22.50
C GLU A 475 17.53 7.67 21.68
N ASP A 476 17.33 7.66 20.35
CA ASP A 476 17.63 8.82 19.48
C ASP A 476 16.41 9.65 19.06
N ALA A 477 15.19 9.25 19.43
CA ALA A 477 13.98 10.10 19.29
C ALA A 477 13.83 11.13 20.43
N ALA A 478 14.80 11.21 21.34
CA ALA A 478 14.92 12.28 22.35
C ALA A 478 15.79 13.46 21.85
N ALA A 479 16.33 13.40 20.63
CA ALA A 479 17.30 14.37 20.14
C ALA A 479 16.71 15.64 19.49
N GLU A 480 15.38 15.84 19.50
CA GLU A 480 14.73 17.06 19.03
C GLU A 480 13.86 17.75 20.10
N LEU A 481 14.28 17.72 21.36
CA LEU A 481 13.70 18.58 22.41
C LEU A 481 14.78 19.55 22.91
N ASP A 482 14.43 20.84 22.98
CA ASP A 482 15.32 21.88 23.50
C ASP A 482 15.87 21.47 24.88
N PRO A 483 17.18 21.63 25.16
CA PRO A 483 17.80 21.17 26.41
C PRO A 483 17.18 21.81 27.67
N ALA A 484 16.50 22.96 27.52
CA ALA A 484 15.74 23.59 28.59
C ALA A 484 14.44 22.83 28.95
N GLN A 485 13.79 22.20 27.96
CA GLN A 485 12.56 21.43 28.17
C GLN A 485 12.86 20.06 28.77
N ALA A 486 13.97 19.44 28.38
CA ALA A 486 14.45 18.19 28.99
C ALA A 486 14.77 18.37 30.48
N ALA A 487 15.46 19.46 30.84
CA ALA A 487 15.77 19.79 32.24
C ALA A 487 14.50 20.07 33.07
N LEU A 488 13.47 20.67 32.46
CA LEU A 488 12.19 20.92 33.12
C LEU A 488 11.42 19.62 33.38
N LEU A 489 11.41 18.70 32.40
CA LEU A 489 10.81 17.37 32.53
C LEU A 489 11.49 16.53 33.61
N GLU A 490 12.83 16.58 33.69
CA GLU A 490 13.57 15.91 34.76
C GLU A 490 13.26 16.50 36.15
N GLN A 491 13.17 17.83 36.28
CA GLN A 491 12.75 18.47 37.53
C GLN A 491 11.32 18.09 37.93
N GLN A 492 10.40 18.03 36.97
CA GLN A 492 9.02 17.59 37.22
C GLN A 492 8.96 16.12 37.64
N HIS A 493 9.76 15.25 37.02
CA HIS A 493 9.82 13.85 37.38
C HIS A 493 10.38 13.64 38.81
N GLN A 494 11.43 14.38 39.18
CA GLN A 494 11.99 14.34 40.53
C GLN A 494 11.02 14.88 41.59
N ALA A 495 10.28 15.96 41.28
CA ALA A 495 9.26 16.50 42.17
C ALA A 495 8.11 15.50 42.38
N ASN A 496 7.65 14.84 41.31
CA ASN A 496 6.60 13.82 41.40
C ASN A 496 7.05 12.60 42.21
N LEU A 497 8.30 12.16 42.06
CA LEU A 497 8.87 11.07 42.87
C LEU A 497 8.97 11.44 44.35
N ALA A 498 9.37 12.68 44.67
CA ALA A 498 9.42 13.15 46.05
C ALA A 498 8.02 13.22 46.69
N GLN A 499 7.00 13.66 45.92
CA GLN A 499 5.61 13.66 46.38
C GLN A 499 5.05 12.24 46.57
N LEU A 500 5.35 11.32 45.66
CA LEU A 500 4.99 9.90 45.81
C LEU A 500 5.61 9.30 47.07
N GLN A 501 6.86 9.61 47.39
CA GLN A 501 7.52 9.16 48.62
C GLN A 501 6.85 9.73 49.88
N GLN A 502 6.40 10.99 49.86
CA GLN A 502 5.69 11.60 50.98
C GLN A 502 4.29 10.98 51.19
N ILE A 503 3.55 10.74 50.11
CA ILE A 503 2.21 10.12 50.17
C ILE A 503 2.35 8.66 50.63
N ALA A 504 3.29 7.90 50.05
CA ALA A 504 3.59 6.53 50.46
C ALA A 504 3.96 6.43 51.95
N ALA A 505 4.79 7.36 52.45
CA ALA A 505 5.15 7.42 53.87
C ALA A 505 3.96 7.76 54.78
N HIS A 506 3.04 8.62 54.34
CA HIS A 506 1.85 8.99 55.11
C HIS A 506 0.88 7.81 55.27
N PHE A 507 0.72 6.99 54.23
CA PHE A 507 -0.19 5.84 54.23
C PHE A 507 0.47 4.51 54.63
N GLY A 508 1.80 4.49 54.81
CA GLY A 508 2.56 3.29 55.19
C GLY A 508 2.57 2.21 54.10
N LEU A 509 2.37 2.59 52.84
CA LEU A 509 2.27 1.70 51.69
C LEU A 509 3.52 1.81 50.79
N PRO A 510 3.90 0.74 50.06
CA PRO A 510 4.98 0.81 49.08
C PRO A 510 4.62 1.76 47.92
N ILE A 511 5.64 2.38 47.33
CA ILE A 511 5.50 3.47 46.32
C ILE A 511 4.70 3.00 45.10
N ASP A 512 4.83 1.73 44.70
CA ASP A 512 4.17 1.15 43.54
C ASP A 512 2.71 0.72 43.80
N HIS A 513 2.15 1.04 44.97
CA HIS A 513 0.77 0.67 45.30
C HIS A 513 -0.23 1.52 44.49
N PRO A 514 -1.24 0.91 43.84
CA PRO A 514 -2.17 1.61 42.95
C PRO A 514 -2.94 2.75 43.64
N ASP A 515 -3.26 2.62 44.94
CA ASP A 515 -3.92 3.67 45.71
C ASP A 515 -3.05 4.92 45.91
N VAL A 516 -1.71 4.77 46.00
CA VAL A 516 -0.78 5.90 46.14
C VAL A 516 -0.72 6.70 44.84
N HIS A 517 -0.74 6.01 43.69
CA HIS A 517 -0.82 6.64 42.37
C HIS A 517 -2.18 7.32 42.12
N ALA A 518 -3.28 6.72 42.59
CA ALA A 518 -4.61 7.33 42.50
C ALA A 518 -4.70 8.65 43.30
N HIS A 519 -4.12 8.68 44.50
CA HIS A 519 -4.05 9.91 45.32
C HIS A 519 -3.14 10.99 44.72
N LEU A 520 -2.02 10.60 44.10
CA LEU A 520 -1.17 11.54 43.37
C LEU A 520 -1.92 12.14 42.17
N ALA A 521 -2.63 11.32 41.39
CA ALA A 521 -3.40 11.78 40.24
C ALA A 521 -4.52 12.74 40.64
N ALA A 522 -5.24 12.46 41.74
CA ALA A 522 -6.25 13.35 42.29
C ALA A 522 -5.65 14.70 42.74
N PHE A 523 -4.50 14.67 43.43
CA PHE A 523 -3.80 15.88 43.87
C PHE A 523 -3.30 16.72 42.67
N GLN A 524 -2.75 16.08 41.63
CA GLN A 524 -2.32 16.76 40.41
C GLN A 524 -3.50 17.38 39.64
N GLN A 525 -4.65 16.71 39.60
CA GLN A 525 -5.87 17.25 39.02
C GLN A 525 -6.37 18.48 39.79
N GLU A 526 -6.37 18.47 41.13
CA GLU A 526 -6.73 19.64 41.93
C GLU A 526 -5.78 20.83 41.70
N GLN A 527 -4.46 20.57 41.61
CA GLN A 527 -3.48 21.62 41.31
C GLN A 527 -3.67 22.21 39.90
N LEU A 528 -3.98 21.37 38.91
CA LEU A 528 -4.31 21.83 37.55
C LEU A 528 -5.57 22.69 37.52
N LEU A 529 -6.59 22.31 38.29
CA LEU A 529 -7.85 23.07 38.40
C LEU A 529 -7.61 24.43 39.05
N LEU A 530 -6.82 24.49 40.12
CA LEU A 530 -6.42 25.74 40.78
C LEU A 530 -5.60 26.64 39.85
N TYR A 531 -4.67 26.06 39.08
CA TYR A 531 -3.89 26.81 38.10
C TYR A 531 -4.76 27.38 36.98
N GLN A 532 -5.71 26.59 36.46
CA GLN A 532 -6.67 27.07 35.46
C GLN A 532 -7.56 28.20 36.00
N GLN A 533 -7.99 28.11 37.27
CA GLN A 533 -8.74 29.19 37.92
C GLN A 533 -7.90 30.47 38.07
N GLN A 534 -6.62 30.36 38.44
CA GLN A 534 -5.71 31.52 38.50
C GLN A 534 -5.48 32.15 37.13
N GLN A 535 -5.30 31.34 36.08
CA GLN A 535 -5.14 31.84 34.71
C GLN A 535 -6.42 32.54 34.22
N GLN A 536 -7.60 32.00 34.53
CA GLN A 536 -8.86 32.66 34.24
C GLN A 536 -9.00 33.99 34.99
N GLN A 537 -8.63 34.05 36.26
CA GLN A 537 -8.64 35.31 37.03
C GLN A 537 -7.70 36.35 36.42
N LEU A 538 -6.46 35.96 36.08
CA LEU A 538 -5.48 36.84 35.42
C LEU A 538 -6.00 37.37 34.08
N LEU A 539 -6.66 36.52 33.29
CA LEU A 539 -7.21 36.91 31.99
C LEU A 539 -8.41 37.87 32.17
N LEU A 540 -9.21 37.68 33.22
CA LEU A 540 -10.31 38.56 33.59
C LEU A 540 -9.81 39.92 34.09
N GLU A 541 -8.72 39.94 34.88
CA GLU A 541 -8.05 41.17 35.31
C GLU A 541 -7.44 41.93 34.13
N GLN A 542 -6.83 41.23 33.17
CA GLN A 542 -6.32 41.85 31.93
C GLN A 542 -7.44 42.46 31.09
N GLN A 543 -8.57 41.78 30.96
CA GLN A 543 -9.75 42.31 30.27
C GLN A 543 -10.32 43.55 30.98
N TYR A 544 -10.36 43.54 32.32
CA TYR A 544 -10.81 44.69 33.10
C TYR A 544 -9.86 45.90 32.98
N ALA A 545 -8.54 45.65 32.97
CA ALA A 545 -7.54 46.68 32.75
C ALA A 545 -7.63 47.29 31.34
N GLN A 546 -7.92 46.48 30.31
CA GLN A 546 -8.14 46.96 28.94
C GLN A 546 -9.42 47.81 28.83
N GLN A 547 -10.49 47.45 29.54
CA GLN A 547 -11.73 48.24 29.58
C GLN A 547 -11.58 49.57 30.32
N GLN A 548 -10.68 49.69 31.31
CA GLN A 548 -10.38 50.95 31.98
C GLN A 548 -9.49 51.90 31.15
N GLN A 549 -8.80 51.37 30.14
CA GLN A 549 -7.97 52.16 29.22
C GLN A 549 -8.74 52.69 28.00
N GLN A 550 -9.94 52.15 27.73
CA GLN A 550 -10.91 52.67 26.75
C GLN A 550 -11.82 53.69 27.41
#